data_AF-A0A565BMW8-F1
#
_entry.id   AF-A0A565BMW8-F1
#
_cell.length_a   1.000
_cell.length_b   1.000
_cell.length_c   1.000
_cell.angle_alpha   90.00
_cell.angle_beta   90.00
_cell.angle_gamma   90.00
#
_symmetry.space_group_name_H-M   'P 1'
#
loop_
_entity.id
_entity.type
_entity.pdbx_description
1 polymer ?
#
loop_
_entity_poly.entity_id
_entity_poly.type
_entity_poly.pdbx_seq_one_letter_code
_entity_poly.pdbx_strand_id
1 'polypeptide(L)' 'MTNRYSREEKGKWVPSGSRQRKRSPLRIPIGDNSNLIKDNSLSIVGRVTNPLIQHPRAIIDYLPQLWNIDSRVTGR' A
#
# COMPACT_ATOMS: atom_id res chain seq x y z
N MET A 1 -26.42 -9.37 46.52
CA MET A 1 -25.07 -8.79 46.37
C MET A 1 -24.78 -8.60 44.89
N THR A 2 -24.80 -7.37 44.39
CA THR A 2 -24.64 -7.11 42.94
C THR A 2 -23.58 -6.02 42.72
N ASN A 3 -22.36 -6.26 43.18
CA ASN A 3 -21.21 -5.37 42.90
C ASN A 3 -20.64 -5.69 41.51
N ARG A 4 -21.30 -5.20 40.45
CA ARG A 4 -20.66 -5.12 39.13
C ARG A 4 -19.86 -3.83 39.06
N TYR A 5 -18.57 -3.92 39.34
CA TYR A 5 -17.66 -2.79 39.14
C TYR A 5 -17.66 -2.34 37.69
N SER A 6 -17.70 -1.04 37.48
CA SER A 6 -17.60 -0.39 36.18
C SER A 6 -16.25 -0.71 35.53
N ARG A 7 -16.16 -0.55 34.20
CA ARG A 7 -14.90 -0.81 33.47
C ARG A 7 -13.75 0.08 33.95
N GLU A 8 -14.07 1.30 34.40
CA GLU A 8 -13.12 2.28 34.89
C GLU A 8 -12.60 1.88 36.28
N GLU A 9 -13.48 1.42 37.16
CA GLU A 9 -13.15 0.97 38.52
C GLU A 9 -12.22 -0.26 38.53
N LYS A 10 -12.25 -1.09 37.48
CA LYS A 10 -11.39 -2.27 37.40
C LYS A 10 -9.92 -1.95 37.13
N GLY A 11 -9.57 -0.72 36.73
CA GLY A 11 -8.19 -0.25 36.57
C GLY A 11 -7.30 -1.01 35.57
N LYS A 12 -7.83 -2.01 34.84
CA LYS A 12 -7.09 -2.89 33.92
C LYS A 12 -6.97 -2.35 32.49
N TRP A 13 -7.58 -1.22 32.20
CA TRP A 13 -7.57 -0.62 30.87
C TRP A 13 -7.11 0.83 30.93
N VAL A 14 -6.44 1.27 29.86
CA VAL A 14 -6.09 2.68 29.65
C VAL A 14 -7.38 3.50 29.85
N PRO A 15 -7.39 4.52 30.73
CA PRO A 15 -8.54 5.40 30.87
C PRO A 15 -8.94 5.91 29.49
N SER A 16 -10.19 6.29 29.30
CA SER A 16 -10.66 7.01 28.12
C SER A 16 -10.06 8.44 28.04
N GLY A 17 -8.79 8.61 28.43
CA GLY A 17 -7.99 9.78 28.18
C GLY A 17 -8.04 10.10 26.70
N SER A 18 -8.45 11.34 26.43
CA SER A 18 -8.66 11.96 25.12
C SER A 18 -8.04 11.17 23.97
N ARG A 19 -8.86 10.45 23.20
CA ARG A 19 -8.43 9.93 21.89
C ARG A 19 -7.75 11.09 21.17
N GLN A 20 -6.47 10.93 20.82
CA GLN A 20 -5.77 11.94 20.05
C GLN A 20 -6.65 12.29 18.85
N ARG A 21 -6.92 13.59 18.65
CA ARG A 21 -7.76 14.04 17.54
C ARG A 21 -7.21 13.40 16.27
N LYS A 22 -8.01 12.56 15.62
CA LYS A 22 -7.66 11.98 14.32
C LYS A 22 -7.28 13.15 13.43
N ARG A 23 -6.08 13.11 12.86
CA ARG A 23 -5.63 14.13 11.90
C ARG A 23 -6.70 14.22 10.82
N SER A 24 -7.13 15.45 10.52
CA SER A 24 -8.06 15.70 9.43
C SER A 24 -7.50 15.09 8.15
N PRO A 25 -8.30 14.39 7.32
CA PRO A 25 -7.82 13.86 6.06
C PRO A 25 -7.20 14.98 5.23
N LEU A 26 -5.94 14.82 4.83
CA LEU A 26 -5.30 15.72 3.88
C LEU A 26 -5.96 15.49 2.52
N ARG A 27 -6.53 16.55 1.94
CA ARG A 27 -7.15 16.48 0.63
C ARG A 27 -6.05 16.59 -0.42
N ILE A 28 -5.80 15.51 -1.15
CA ILE A 28 -4.85 15.51 -2.25
C ILE A 28 -5.44 16.36 -3.39
N PRO A 29 -4.70 17.35 -3.93
CA PRO A 29 -5.18 18.15 -5.05
C PRO A 29 -5.35 17.27 -6.29
N ILE A 30 -6.31 17.64 -7.13
CA ILE A 30 -6.51 17.00 -8.43
C ILE A 30 -5.40 17.52 -9.34
N GLY A 31 -4.39 16.69 -9.58
CA GLY A 31 -3.32 16.96 -10.54
C GLY A 31 -3.55 16.20 -11.84
N ASP A 32 -3.19 16.80 -12.97
CA ASP A 32 -3.11 16.08 -14.24
C ASP A 32 -1.85 15.19 -14.26
N ASN A 33 -2.07 13.88 -14.16
CA ASN A 33 -1.01 12.87 -14.17
C ASN A 33 -0.88 12.19 -15.54
N SER A 34 -1.52 12.71 -16.59
CA SER A 34 -1.53 12.10 -17.92
C SER A 34 -0.12 11.85 -18.47
N ASN A 35 0.79 12.82 -18.30
CA ASN A 35 2.19 12.68 -18.72
C ASN A 35 2.92 11.58 -17.94
N LEU A 36 2.77 11.56 -16.61
CA LEU A 36 3.39 10.53 -15.76
C LEU A 36 2.87 9.13 -16.10
N ILE A 37 1.58 8.99 -16.42
CA ILE A 37 0.99 7.71 -16.83
C ILE A 37 1.55 7.26 -18.19
N LYS A 38 1.71 8.19 -19.14
CA LYS A 38 2.31 7.88 -20.45
C LYS A 38 3.75 7.43 -20.30
N ASP A 39 4.56 8.18 -19.55
CA ASP A 39 5.98 7.90 -19.35
C ASP A 39 6.23 6.57 -18.63
N ASN A 40 5.31 6.15 -17.75
CA ASN A 40 5.41 4.91 -16.96
C ASN A 40 4.47 3.79 -17.45
N SER A 41 3.97 3.88 -18.68
CA SER A 41 3.00 2.91 -19.23
C SER A 41 3.51 1.46 -19.28
N LEU A 42 4.82 1.28 -19.36
CA LEU A 42 5.52 -0.01 -19.35
C LEU A 42 6.25 -0.27 -18.03
N SER A 43 5.82 0.34 -16.93
CA SER A 43 6.40 0.14 -15.60
C SER A 43 5.47 -0.64 -14.70
N ILE A 44 6.02 -1.61 -13.94
CA ILE A 44 5.28 -2.32 -12.90
C ILE A 44 5.70 -1.81 -11.52
N VAL A 45 4.74 -1.26 -10.79
CA VAL A 45 4.91 -0.84 -9.41
C VAL A 45 4.07 -1.73 -8.51
N GLY A 46 4.71 -2.49 -7.62
CA GLY A 46 4.03 -3.42 -6.74
C GLY A 46 4.91 -3.92 -5.60
N ARG A 47 4.31 -4.66 -4.67
CA ARG A 47 5.03 -5.35 -3.59
C ARG A 47 4.97 -6.85 -3.84
N VAL A 48 6.11 -7.52 -3.65
CA VAL A 48 6.16 -8.99 -3.65
C VAL A 48 5.66 -9.48 -2.30
N THR A 49 4.56 -10.24 -2.29
CA THR A 49 3.92 -10.69 -1.04
C THR A 49 4.64 -11.88 -0.43
N ASN A 50 5.22 -12.75 -1.27
CA ASN A 50 6.01 -13.89 -0.82
C ASN A 50 7.26 -14.05 -1.70
N PRO A 51 8.38 -13.42 -1.33
CA PRO A 51 9.61 -13.42 -2.15
C PRO A 51 10.32 -14.78 -2.22
N LEU A 52 9.96 -15.75 -1.36
CA LEU A 52 10.54 -17.09 -1.38
C LEU A 52 9.94 -17.97 -2.48
N ILE A 53 8.66 -17.74 -2.81
CA ILE A 53 7.92 -18.52 -3.81
C ILE A 53 7.75 -17.73 -5.11
N GLN A 54 7.53 -16.41 -5.02
CA GLN A 54 7.32 -15.56 -6.18
C GLN A 54 8.68 -15.10 -6.71
N HIS A 55 9.02 -15.52 -7.93
CA HIS A 55 10.21 -15.08 -8.63
C HIS A 55 9.88 -13.89 -9.53
N PRO A 56 10.09 -12.63 -9.07
CA PRO A 56 9.73 -11.43 -9.84
C PRO A 56 10.52 -11.33 -11.16
N ARG A 57 11.72 -11.91 -11.22
CA ARG A 57 12.53 -11.96 -12.46
C ARG A 57 11.80 -12.67 -13.61
N ALA A 58 11.18 -13.82 -13.35
CA ALA A 58 10.46 -14.56 -14.37
C ALA A 58 9.28 -13.75 -14.95
N ILE A 59 8.63 -12.92 -14.12
CA ILE A 59 7.58 -12.01 -14.57
C ILE A 59 8.19 -10.93 -15.45
N ILE A 60 9.27 -10.27 -15.01
CA ILE A 60 9.96 -9.20 -15.75
C ILE A 60 10.40 -9.70 -17.14
N ASP A 61 10.92 -10.93 -17.22
CA ASP A 61 11.37 -11.53 -18.48
C ASP A 61 10.20 -11.82 -19.44
N TYR A 62 8.98 -12.03 -18.92
CA TYR A 62 7.77 -12.29 -19.72
C TYR A 62 7.09 -11.01 -20.23
N LEU A 63 7.26 -9.86 -19.54
CA LEU A 63 6.58 -8.61 -19.90
C LEU A 63 6.83 -8.11 -21.33
N PRO A 64 8.06 -8.19 -21.89
CA PRO A 64 8.30 -7.77 -23.27
C PRO A 64 7.42 -8.51 -24.29
N GLN A 65 7.16 -9.79 -24.05
CA GLN A 65 6.26 -10.59 -24.89
C GLN A 65 4.81 -10.15 -24.73
N LEU A 66 4.36 -9.91 -23.49
CA LEU A 66 3.01 -9.42 -23.21
C LEU A 66 2.74 -8.04 -23.84
N TRP A 67 3.75 -7.18 -23.88
CA TRP A 67 3.67 -5.84 -24.47
C TRP A 67 3.95 -5.79 -25.97
N ASN A 68 4.22 -6.93 -26.62
CA ASN A 68 4.54 -7.02 -28.05
C ASN A 68 5.69 -6.08 -28.46
N ILE A 69 6.78 -6.08 -27.69
CA ILE A 69 7.95 -5.26 -27.98
C ILE A 69 8.90 -6.03 -28.90
N ASP A 70 9.06 -5.58 -30.14
CA ASP A 70 9.96 -6.21 -31.12
C ASP A 70 11.46 -5.92 -30.87
N SER A 71 11.77 -4.98 -29.98
CA SER A 71 13.15 -4.56 -29.69
C SER A 71 13.76 -5.27 -28.48
N ARG A 72 15.08 -5.46 -28.49
CA ARG A 72 15.85 -5.97 -27.34
C ARG A 72 15.68 -5.06 -26.13
N VAL A 73 14.97 -5.54 -25.12
CA VAL A 73 14.75 -4.82 -23.85
C VAL A 73 16.00 -4.94 -22.97
N THR A 74 16.57 -3.81 -22.58
CA THR A 74 17.66 -3.73 -21.60
C THR A 74 17.17 -3.00 -20.35
N GLY A 75 17.32 -3.61 -19.17
CA GLY A 75 17.11 -2.91 -17.90
C GLY A 75 18.27 -1.97 -17.57
N ARG A 76 17.96 -0.82 -16.96
CA ARG A 76 18.95 0.08 -16.34
C ARG A 76 19.27 -0.35 -14.91
#